data_AF-A0A1Z9M5N4-F1
#
_entry.id   AF-A0A1Z9M5N4-F1
#
_cell.length_a   1.000
_cell.length_b   1.000
_cell.length_c   1.000
_cell.angle_alpha   90.00
_cell.angle_beta   90.00
_cell.angle_gamma   90.00
#
_symmetry.space_group_name_H-M   'P 1'
#
loop_
_entity.id
_entity.type
_entity.pdbx_description
1 polymer ?
#
loop_
_entity_poly.entity_id
_entity_poly.type
_entity_poly.pdbx_seq_one_letter_code
_entity_poly.pdbx_strand_id
1 'polypeptide(L)'
;DVPSEEDQIIKKWFMKIVKKNKHLMYDQIYKKNTQAIGVPKRAHNHALSSAIAHMELGVLLNDEKLFRKAFKNFEAAIKYQRKDGSLPIEVRRGGRAMFYQGRAMNALAVIAIIAENQGYNIWDYEYKGKNYHNLVKFFIDFTENNEIVFKYAKEMKSPGPAKDYKIQDLNRSSSNWGWLYAYVTRFPDHDNAKRIKNWSQNLSDLNNYQRKIVYQFNNVSKVGFGHASWTVVEPNCHFTK
;
A
#
# COMPACT_ATOMS: atom_id res chain seq x y z
N ASP A 1 -7.63 23.07 -24.38
CA ASP A 1 -8.77 22.31 -23.81
C ASP A 1 -9.12 21.15 -24.71
N VAL A 2 -9.47 20.00 -24.12
CA VAL A 2 -9.94 18.83 -24.87
C VAL A 2 -11.38 19.13 -25.35
N PRO A 3 -11.71 18.98 -26.64
CA PRO A 3 -13.06 19.19 -27.15
C PRO A 3 -14.10 18.35 -26.38
N SER A 4 -15.28 18.91 -26.12
CA SER A 4 -16.33 18.25 -25.33
C SER A 4 -16.75 16.89 -25.88
N GLU A 5 -16.73 16.71 -27.20
CA GLU A 5 -17.03 15.43 -27.84
C GLU A 5 -15.96 14.38 -27.55
N GLU A 6 -14.68 14.75 -27.67
CA GLU A 6 -13.54 13.88 -27.36
C GLU A 6 -13.53 13.50 -25.88
N ASP A 7 -13.76 14.46 -24.97
CA ASP A 7 -13.85 14.23 -23.53
C ASP A 7 -14.94 13.19 -23.20
N GLN A 8 -16.11 13.30 -23.82
CA GLN A 8 -17.19 12.33 -23.65
C GLN A 8 -16.82 10.94 -24.17
N ILE A 9 -16.16 10.84 -25.33
CA ILE A 9 -15.72 9.56 -25.90
C ILE A 9 -14.70 8.89 -24.97
N ILE A 10 -13.70 9.65 -24.50
CA ILE A 10 -12.65 9.17 -23.60
C ILE A 10 -13.25 8.70 -22.27
N LYS A 11 -14.10 9.52 -21.62
CA LYS A 11 -14.77 9.16 -20.36
C LYS A 11 -15.65 7.92 -20.49
N LYS A 12 -16.43 7.81 -21.59
CA LYS A 12 -17.25 6.62 -21.88
C LYS A 12 -16.37 5.37 -22.04
N TRP A 13 -15.23 5.49 -22.72
CA TRP A 13 -14.29 4.38 -22.89
C TRP A 13 -13.66 3.95 -21.57
N PHE A 14 -13.15 4.88 -20.75
CA PHE A 14 -12.63 4.59 -19.42
C PHE A 14 -13.66 3.89 -18.53
N MET A 15 -14.90 4.42 -18.52
CA MET A 15 -15.99 3.81 -17.75
C MET A 15 -16.25 2.36 -18.16
N LYS A 16 -16.25 2.07 -19.48
CA LYS A 16 -16.42 0.69 -19.98
C LYS A 16 -15.26 -0.21 -19.53
N ILE A 17 -14.01 0.22 -19.71
CA ILE A 17 -12.82 -0.59 -19.38
C ILE A 17 -12.71 -0.86 -17.87
N VAL A 18 -12.88 0.15 -17.01
CA VAL A 18 -12.78 -0.01 -15.56
C VAL A 18 -13.90 -0.92 -15.03
N LYS A 19 -15.14 -0.74 -15.50
CA LYS A 19 -16.28 -1.60 -15.10
C LYS A 19 -16.12 -3.03 -15.59
N LYS A 20 -15.63 -3.24 -16.83
CA LYS A 20 -15.40 -4.57 -17.42
C LYS A 20 -14.32 -5.34 -16.66
N ASN A 21 -13.23 -4.67 -16.29
CA ASN A 21 -12.08 -5.29 -15.63
C ASN A 21 -12.15 -5.17 -14.09
N LYS A 22 -13.35 -5.00 -13.52
CA LYS A 22 -13.51 -4.83 -12.07
C LYS A 22 -12.96 -6.04 -11.31
N HIS A 23 -12.08 -5.78 -10.36
CA HIS A 23 -11.48 -6.81 -9.52
C HIS A 23 -11.49 -6.40 -8.04
N LEU A 24 -12.55 -5.71 -7.61
CA LEU A 24 -12.71 -5.21 -6.23
C LEU A 24 -12.89 -6.32 -5.18
N MET A 25 -13.21 -7.54 -5.62
CA MET A 25 -13.36 -8.75 -4.78
C MET A 25 -14.31 -8.56 -3.57
N TYR A 26 -15.40 -7.83 -3.76
CA TYR A 26 -16.44 -7.67 -2.75
C TYR A 26 -17.12 -9.00 -2.44
N ASP A 27 -17.60 -9.10 -1.20
CA ASP A 27 -18.41 -10.22 -0.68
C ASP A 27 -17.75 -11.61 -0.76
N GLN A 28 -16.43 -11.63 -0.92
CA GLN A 28 -15.62 -12.85 -0.87
C GLN A 28 -14.70 -12.82 0.34
N ILE A 29 -14.53 -13.98 0.97
CA ILE A 29 -13.57 -14.21 2.05
C ILE A 29 -12.62 -15.35 1.70
N TYR A 30 -11.44 -15.39 2.33
CA TYR A 30 -10.56 -16.55 2.25
C TYR A 30 -11.14 -17.72 3.07
N LYS A 31 -11.20 -18.89 2.43
CA LYS A 31 -11.79 -20.13 2.99
C LYS A 31 -10.86 -20.79 4.02
N LYS A 32 -11.36 -21.86 4.64
CA LYS A 32 -10.66 -22.69 5.64
C LYS A 32 -9.30 -23.20 5.10
N ASN A 33 -8.40 -23.55 6.02
CA ASN A 33 -7.05 -24.10 5.76
C ASN A 33 -6.03 -23.09 5.20
N THR A 34 -6.15 -21.81 5.54
CA THR A 34 -5.14 -20.79 5.22
C THR A 34 -4.92 -19.86 6.40
N GLN A 35 -3.73 -19.26 6.52
CA GLN A 35 -3.46 -18.24 7.56
C GLN A 35 -4.19 -16.91 7.32
N ALA A 36 -4.97 -16.81 6.24
CA ALA A 36 -5.83 -15.67 5.91
C ALA A 36 -7.33 -16.00 6.09
N ILE A 37 -7.68 -17.12 6.72
CA ILE A 37 -9.07 -17.53 6.94
C ILE A 37 -9.94 -16.38 7.48
N GLY A 38 -11.12 -16.20 6.90
CA GLY A 38 -12.09 -15.17 7.33
C GLY A 38 -11.72 -13.74 6.92
N VAL A 39 -10.54 -13.51 6.33
CA VAL A 39 -10.16 -12.20 5.81
C VAL A 39 -10.91 -11.92 4.49
N PRO A 40 -11.53 -10.75 4.33
CA PRO A 40 -12.16 -10.34 3.07
C PRO A 40 -11.13 -10.24 1.94
N LYS A 41 -11.44 -10.81 0.78
CA LYS A 41 -10.57 -10.71 -0.40
C LYS A 41 -10.43 -9.28 -0.93
N ARG A 42 -11.36 -8.38 -0.61
CA ARG A 42 -11.26 -6.95 -0.90
C ARG A 42 -10.04 -6.26 -0.25
N ALA A 43 -9.43 -6.89 0.76
CA ALA A 43 -8.18 -6.44 1.38
C ALA A 43 -6.91 -6.95 0.66
N HIS A 44 -7.04 -7.77 -0.38
CA HIS A 44 -5.91 -8.28 -1.15
C HIS A 44 -5.30 -7.18 -2.04
N ASN A 45 -3.99 -7.18 -2.21
CA ASN A 45 -3.28 -6.23 -3.08
C ASN A 45 -3.89 -6.08 -4.49
N HIS A 46 -4.37 -7.14 -5.14
CA HIS A 46 -5.02 -7.02 -6.45
C HIS A 46 -6.33 -6.23 -6.39
N ALA A 47 -7.12 -6.42 -5.33
CA ALA A 47 -8.34 -5.68 -5.11
C ALA A 47 -8.06 -4.22 -4.76
N LEU A 48 -7.01 -3.95 -3.97
CA LEU A 48 -6.53 -2.60 -3.69
C LEU A 48 -6.07 -1.89 -4.98
N SER A 49 -5.29 -2.54 -5.84
CA SER A 49 -4.89 -1.97 -7.13
C SER A 49 -6.09 -1.71 -8.04
N SER A 50 -7.07 -2.61 -8.09
CA SER A 50 -8.30 -2.37 -8.86
C SER A 50 -9.13 -1.21 -8.28
N ALA A 51 -9.11 -1.02 -6.96
CA ALA A 51 -9.82 0.05 -6.28
C ALA A 51 -9.29 1.43 -6.65
N ILE A 52 -7.97 1.58 -6.85
CA ILE A 52 -7.35 2.83 -7.31
C ILE A 52 -7.97 3.28 -8.64
N ALA A 53 -8.04 2.39 -9.64
CA ALA A 53 -8.63 2.71 -10.95
C ALA A 53 -10.11 3.11 -10.86
N HIS A 54 -10.86 2.56 -9.90
CA HIS A 54 -12.25 3.00 -9.66
C HIS A 54 -12.30 4.36 -9.00
N MET A 55 -11.37 4.63 -8.07
CA MET A 55 -11.29 5.89 -7.37
C MET A 55 -10.96 7.03 -8.32
N GLU A 56 -9.92 6.87 -9.14
CA GLU A 56 -9.51 7.82 -10.17
C GLU A 56 -10.60 8.08 -11.20
N LEU A 57 -11.30 7.02 -11.65
CA LEU A 57 -12.45 7.18 -12.53
C LEU A 57 -13.59 7.96 -11.86
N GLY A 58 -13.81 7.72 -10.55
CA GLY A 58 -14.77 8.50 -9.77
C GLY A 58 -14.42 9.98 -9.76
N VAL A 59 -13.15 10.33 -9.56
CA VAL A 59 -12.70 11.73 -9.63
C VAL A 59 -12.90 12.32 -11.02
N LEU A 60 -12.43 11.63 -12.07
CA LEU A 60 -12.56 12.07 -13.47
C LEU A 60 -14.02 12.35 -13.88
N LEU A 61 -14.96 11.58 -13.35
CA LEU A 61 -16.39 11.70 -13.66
C LEU A 61 -17.16 12.58 -12.68
N ASN A 62 -16.51 13.11 -11.65
CA ASN A 62 -17.18 13.73 -10.50
C ASN A 62 -18.27 12.82 -9.89
N ASP A 63 -18.00 11.51 -9.83
CA ASP A 63 -18.89 10.47 -9.28
C ASP A 63 -18.38 10.03 -7.91
N GLU A 64 -18.91 10.68 -6.87
CA GLU A 64 -18.54 10.43 -5.48
C GLU A 64 -18.78 8.96 -5.07
N LYS A 65 -19.85 8.33 -5.57
CA LYS A 65 -20.18 6.94 -5.23
C LYS A 65 -19.17 5.97 -5.81
N LEU A 66 -18.67 6.24 -7.01
CA LEU A 66 -17.62 5.47 -7.64
C LEU A 66 -16.27 5.70 -6.95
N PHE A 67 -15.95 6.96 -6.63
CA PHE A 67 -14.76 7.37 -5.88
C PHE A 67 -14.65 6.63 -4.53
N ARG A 68 -15.70 6.67 -3.71
CA ARG A 68 -15.71 6.07 -2.36
C ARG A 68 -15.66 4.54 -2.33
N LYS A 69 -15.73 3.84 -3.47
CA LYS A 69 -15.58 2.37 -3.49
C LYS A 69 -14.24 1.93 -2.90
N ALA A 70 -13.18 2.69 -3.14
CA ALA A 70 -11.86 2.35 -2.62
C ALA A 70 -11.77 2.38 -1.09
N PHE A 71 -12.62 3.14 -0.41
CA PHE A 71 -12.62 3.22 1.06
C PHE A 71 -12.97 1.88 1.68
N LYS A 72 -13.92 1.13 1.10
CA LYS A 72 -14.26 -0.23 1.55
C LYS A 72 -13.09 -1.20 1.45
N ASN A 73 -12.19 -1.00 0.49
CA ASN A 73 -10.98 -1.81 0.34
C ASN A 73 -9.91 -1.40 1.36
N PHE A 74 -9.71 -0.09 1.54
CA PHE A 74 -8.80 0.48 2.54
C PHE A 74 -9.18 0.04 3.96
N GLU A 75 -10.42 0.29 4.35
CA GLU A 75 -10.97 -0.08 5.66
C GLU A 75 -10.84 -1.58 5.93
N ALA A 76 -11.08 -2.43 4.93
CA ALA A 76 -10.94 -3.87 5.08
C ALA A 76 -9.48 -4.30 5.33
N ALA A 77 -8.51 -3.69 4.63
CA ALA A 77 -7.10 -3.95 4.89
C ALA A 77 -6.69 -3.55 6.32
N ILE A 78 -7.12 -2.36 6.76
CA ILE A 78 -6.84 -1.87 8.12
C ILE A 78 -7.55 -2.72 9.18
N LYS A 79 -8.82 -3.07 9.00
CA LYS A 79 -9.61 -3.85 9.98
C LYS A 79 -9.07 -5.26 10.16
N TYR A 80 -8.63 -5.90 9.08
CA TYR A 80 -8.24 -7.32 9.06
C TYR A 80 -6.73 -7.56 9.11
N GLN A 81 -5.90 -6.51 9.26
CA GLN A 81 -4.51 -6.70 9.69
C GLN A 81 -4.47 -7.43 11.04
N ARG A 82 -3.37 -8.16 11.32
CA ARG A 82 -3.15 -8.77 12.64
C ARG A 82 -2.75 -7.72 13.67
N LYS A 83 -2.73 -8.10 14.96
CA LYS A 83 -2.30 -7.21 16.05
C LYS A 83 -0.88 -6.65 15.85
N ASP A 84 0.00 -7.40 15.18
CA ASP A 84 1.37 -6.98 14.89
C ASP A 84 1.49 -6.07 13.66
N GLY A 85 0.39 -5.81 12.93
CA GLY A 85 0.38 -5.00 11.70
C GLY A 85 0.60 -5.77 10.41
N SER A 86 0.78 -7.09 10.47
CA SER A 86 0.91 -7.91 9.26
C SER A 86 -0.43 -8.06 8.52
N LEU A 87 -0.41 -7.96 7.18
CA LEU A 87 -1.58 -8.25 6.34
C LEU A 87 -1.67 -9.76 6.06
N PRO A 88 -2.68 -10.48 6.58
CA PRO A 88 -2.71 -11.95 6.52
C PRO A 88 -2.58 -12.56 5.13
N ILE A 89 -3.18 -11.90 4.15
CA ILE A 89 -3.21 -12.33 2.76
C ILE A 89 -1.81 -12.27 2.15
N GLU A 90 -1.02 -11.29 2.56
CA GLU A 90 0.25 -10.91 1.93
C GLU A 90 1.45 -11.54 2.62
N VAL A 91 1.47 -11.63 3.95
CA VAL A 91 2.64 -12.18 4.66
C VAL A 91 2.74 -13.71 4.61
N ARG A 92 1.75 -14.40 4.05
CA ARG A 92 1.77 -15.86 3.83
C ARG A 92 2.43 -16.29 2.51
N ARG A 93 2.98 -15.34 1.76
CA ARG A 93 3.40 -15.50 0.36
C ARG A 93 4.86 -15.96 0.22
N GLY A 94 5.37 -16.76 1.16
CA GLY A 94 6.72 -17.31 1.10
C GLY A 94 7.82 -16.25 1.13
N GLY A 95 8.86 -16.46 0.34
CA GLY A 95 9.94 -15.48 0.15
C GLY A 95 9.48 -14.14 -0.44
N ARG A 96 8.21 -14.01 -0.85
CA ARG A 96 7.60 -12.73 -1.30
C ARG A 96 6.62 -12.14 -0.30
N ALA A 97 6.61 -12.60 0.95
CA ALA A 97 5.72 -12.09 1.99
C ALA A 97 5.85 -10.56 2.17
N MET A 98 7.07 -10.07 2.37
CA MET A 98 7.30 -8.63 2.55
C MET A 98 7.22 -7.84 1.25
N PHE A 99 7.49 -8.49 0.12
CA PHE A 99 7.22 -7.90 -1.19
C PHE A 99 5.74 -7.53 -1.36
N TYR A 100 4.85 -8.48 -1.04
CA TYR A 100 3.41 -8.28 -1.16
C TYR A 100 2.84 -7.39 -0.05
N GLN A 101 3.38 -7.44 1.16
CA GLN A 101 3.07 -6.46 2.22
C GLN A 101 3.33 -5.03 1.72
N GLY A 102 4.52 -4.77 1.18
CA GLY A 102 4.89 -3.45 0.63
C GLY A 102 4.02 -3.04 -0.55
N ARG A 103 3.69 -3.97 -1.46
CA ARG A 103 2.76 -3.67 -2.57
C ARG A 103 1.36 -3.29 -2.10
N ALA A 104 0.83 -3.97 -1.09
CA ALA A 104 -0.47 -3.61 -0.52
C ALA A 104 -0.40 -2.25 0.19
N MET A 105 0.67 -1.99 0.95
CA MET A 105 0.90 -0.70 1.60
C MET A 105 1.01 0.45 0.60
N ASN A 106 1.68 0.25 -0.55
CA ASN A 106 1.72 1.24 -1.63
C ASN A 106 0.32 1.54 -2.16
N ALA A 107 -0.48 0.52 -2.44
CA ALA A 107 -1.82 0.72 -2.97
C ALA A 107 -2.71 1.46 -1.97
N LEU A 108 -2.58 1.16 -0.67
CA LEU A 108 -3.25 1.89 0.40
C LEU A 108 -2.78 3.35 0.48
N ALA A 109 -1.47 3.61 0.36
CA ALA A 109 -0.93 4.97 0.32
C ALA A 109 -1.50 5.75 -0.87
N VAL A 110 -1.54 5.16 -2.07
CA VAL A 110 -2.15 5.77 -3.25
C VAL A 110 -3.61 6.16 -2.98
N ILE A 111 -4.42 5.22 -2.46
CA ILE A 111 -5.82 5.48 -2.11
C ILE A 111 -5.92 6.65 -1.12
N ALA A 112 -5.05 6.69 -0.12
CA ALA A 112 -5.06 7.76 0.87
C ALA A 112 -4.63 9.12 0.31
N ILE A 113 -3.65 9.16 -0.59
CA ILE A 113 -3.23 10.38 -1.29
C ILE A 113 -4.39 10.92 -2.16
N ILE A 114 -5.03 10.07 -2.97
CA ILE A 114 -6.15 10.50 -3.81
C ILE A 114 -7.31 10.98 -2.92
N ALA A 115 -7.56 10.31 -1.78
CA ALA A 115 -8.59 10.72 -0.83
C ALA A 115 -8.31 12.10 -0.22
N GLU A 116 -7.09 12.31 0.27
CA GLU A 116 -6.61 13.55 0.88
C GLU A 116 -6.79 14.72 -0.08
N ASN A 117 -6.44 14.50 -1.35
CA ASN A 117 -6.58 15.46 -2.45
C ASN A 117 -8.04 15.76 -2.85
N GLN A 118 -8.99 14.95 -2.39
CA GLN A 118 -10.44 15.16 -2.55
C GLN A 118 -11.09 15.64 -1.22
N GLY A 119 -10.28 16.09 -0.25
CA GLY A 119 -10.75 16.60 1.04
C GLY A 119 -11.04 15.53 2.10
N TYR A 120 -10.63 14.28 1.88
CA TYR A 120 -10.82 13.17 2.83
C TYR A 120 -9.49 12.72 3.43
N ASN A 121 -9.23 13.08 4.69
CA ASN A 121 -8.08 12.54 5.41
C ASN A 121 -8.35 11.12 5.92
N ILE A 122 -8.10 10.11 5.08
CA ILE A 122 -8.26 8.70 5.48
C ILE A 122 -7.01 8.10 6.12
N TRP A 123 -5.91 8.86 6.23
CA TRP A 123 -4.73 8.40 6.96
C TRP A 123 -5.02 8.18 8.44
N ASP A 124 -5.94 8.98 9.00
CA ASP A 124 -6.37 8.92 10.40
C ASP A 124 -7.37 7.78 10.68
N TYR A 125 -7.76 7.01 9.64
CA TYR A 125 -8.70 5.91 9.83
C TYR A 125 -8.13 4.85 10.79
N GLU A 126 -8.89 4.58 11.85
CA GLU A 126 -8.56 3.66 12.91
C GLU A 126 -9.74 2.70 13.18
N TYR A 127 -9.41 1.43 13.45
CA TYR A 127 -10.38 0.42 13.83
C TYR A 127 -9.85 -0.46 14.97
N LYS A 128 -10.33 -0.21 16.19
CA LYS A 128 -9.98 -0.99 17.39
C LYS A 128 -8.47 -1.09 17.61
N GLY A 129 -7.78 0.04 17.54
CA GLY A 129 -6.33 0.18 17.67
C GLY A 129 -5.54 -0.27 16.44
N LYS A 130 -6.20 -0.45 15.29
CA LYS A 130 -5.58 -0.81 14.01
C LYS A 130 -5.66 0.36 13.04
N ASN A 131 -4.54 0.80 12.50
CA ASN A 131 -4.43 1.90 11.54
C ASN A 131 -3.27 1.65 10.56
N TYR A 132 -2.99 2.62 9.69
CA TYR A 132 -1.90 2.52 8.72
C TYR A 132 -0.51 2.50 9.39
N HIS A 133 -0.34 3.20 10.52
CA HIS A 133 0.91 3.23 11.27
C HIS A 133 1.29 1.85 11.82
N ASN A 134 0.33 0.99 12.14
CA ASN A 134 0.61 -0.39 12.52
C ASN A 134 1.20 -1.22 11.36
N LEU A 135 0.72 -1.03 10.12
CA LEU A 135 1.29 -1.68 8.93
C LEU A 135 2.75 -1.26 8.72
N VAL A 136 3.01 0.04 8.88
CA VAL A 136 4.37 0.60 8.79
C VAL A 136 5.26 0.08 9.89
N LYS A 137 4.76 0.03 11.14
CA LYS A 137 5.48 -0.52 12.28
C LYS A 137 5.89 -1.97 12.00
N PHE A 138 4.98 -2.81 11.52
CA PHE A 138 5.29 -4.20 11.15
C PHE A 138 6.41 -4.30 10.12
N PHE A 139 6.35 -3.47 9.08
CA PHE A 139 7.36 -3.47 8.03
C PHE A 139 8.73 -3.09 8.58
N ILE A 140 8.80 -2.06 9.44
CA ILE A 140 10.05 -1.63 10.06
C ILE A 140 10.56 -2.66 11.06
N ASP A 141 9.69 -3.26 11.88
CA ASP A 141 10.05 -4.35 12.79
C ASP A 141 10.63 -5.54 12.01
N PHE A 142 10.09 -5.85 10.82
CA PHE A 142 10.66 -6.86 9.93
C PHE A 142 12.05 -6.47 9.44
N THR A 143 12.28 -5.19 9.12
CA THR A 143 13.62 -4.78 8.68
C THR A 143 14.64 -4.95 9.80
N GLU A 144 14.24 -4.76 11.05
CA GLU A 144 15.07 -4.95 12.26
C GLU A 144 15.28 -6.43 12.59
N ASN A 145 14.22 -7.23 12.60
CA ASN A 145 14.25 -8.67 12.80
C ASN A 145 13.40 -9.38 11.73
N ASN A 146 14.06 -9.97 10.73
CA ASN A 146 13.37 -10.61 9.61
C ASN A 146 12.61 -11.88 10.01
N GLU A 147 12.95 -12.52 11.12
CA GLU A 147 12.33 -13.78 11.53
C GLU A 147 10.86 -13.63 11.92
N ILE A 148 10.42 -12.42 12.28
CA ILE A 148 9.03 -12.17 12.70
C ILE A 148 8.01 -12.56 11.63
N VAL A 149 8.41 -12.54 10.35
CA VAL A 149 7.54 -12.91 9.23
C VAL A 149 7.53 -14.41 8.96
N PHE A 150 8.51 -15.18 9.44
CA PHE A 150 8.69 -16.59 9.08
C PHE A 150 7.51 -17.46 9.49
N LYS A 151 6.92 -17.20 10.66
CA LYS A 151 5.70 -17.88 11.13
C LYS A 151 4.54 -17.77 10.14
N TYR A 152 4.49 -16.67 9.37
CA TYR A 152 3.48 -16.45 8.33
C TYR A 152 3.96 -16.95 6.97
N ALA A 153 5.16 -16.55 6.57
CA ALA A 153 5.73 -16.79 5.25
C ALA A 153 5.87 -18.29 4.94
N LYS A 154 6.10 -19.14 5.95
CA LYS A 154 6.23 -20.59 5.80
C LYS A 154 5.03 -21.29 5.13
N GLU A 155 3.85 -20.66 5.05
CA GLU A 155 2.73 -21.21 4.25
C GLU A 155 3.08 -21.33 2.75
N MET A 156 4.04 -20.52 2.26
CA MET A 156 4.52 -20.59 0.88
C MET A 156 3.38 -20.49 -0.14
N LYS A 157 2.36 -19.67 0.14
CA LYS A 157 1.22 -19.53 -0.76
C LYS A 157 1.62 -18.71 -1.98
N SER A 158 1.65 -19.32 -3.16
CA SER A 158 1.91 -18.64 -4.44
C SER A 158 3.11 -17.67 -4.35
N PRO A 159 4.30 -18.15 -3.96
CA PRO A 159 5.45 -17.30 -3.61
C PRO A 159 6.22 -16.81 -4.86
N GLY A 160 5.74 -17.18 -6.05
CA GLY A 160 6.40 -16.91 -7.31
C GLY A 160 7.76 -17.65 -7.40
N PRO A 161 8.83 -16.97 -7.85
CA PRO A 161 10.16 -17.55 -7.98
C PRO A 161 10.89 -17.70 -6.64
N ALA A 162 10.50 -16.99 -5.58
CA ALA A 162 11.16 -17.09 -4.28
C ALA A 162 10.74 -18.37 -3.55
N LYS A 163 11.66 -19.35 -3.48
CA LYS A 163 11.38 -20.69 -2.91
C LYS A 163 11.77 -20.85 -1.45
N ASP A 164 12.51 -19.91 -0.88
CA ASP A 164 12.87 -19.89 0.53
C ASP A 164 12.10 -18.78 1.27
N TYR A 165 11.27 -19.15 2.25
CA TYR A 165 10.52 -18.17 3.04
C TYR A 165 11.39 -17.40 4.03
N LYS A 166 12.60 -17.88 4.32
CA LYS A 166 13.55 -17.20 5.20
C LYS A 166 14.26 -16.05 4.51
N ILE A 167 14.27 -16.05 3.17
CA ILE A 167 14.90 -15.02 2.34
C ILE A 167 13.79 -14.21 1.63
N GLN A 168 13.58 -12.98 2.10
CA GLN A 168 12.56 -12.09 1.54
C GLN A 168 13.08 -11.29 0.34
N ASP A 169 12.34 -11.38 -0.78
CA ASP A 169 12.54 -10.70 -2.07
C ASP A 169 12.17 -9.21 -1.97
N LEU A 170 13.07 -8.45 -1.37
CA LEU A 170 12.90 -7.02 -1.14
C LEU A 170 14.15 -6.30 -1.65
N ASN A 171 14.23 -6.07 -2.97
CA ASN A 171 15.34 -5.35 -3.61
C ASN A 171 15.19 -3.83 -3.46
N ARG A 172 16.29 -3.07 -3.47
CA ARG A 172 16.29 -1.59 -3.40
C ARG A 172 15.56 -0.97 -4.59
N SER A 173 15.71 -1.50 -5.78
CA SER A 173 15.03 -0.97 -6.98
C SER A 173 13.59 -1.48 -7.15
N SER A 174 13.02 -2.14 -6.14
CA SER A 174 11.68 -2.68 -6.22
C SER A 174 10.63 -1.59 -6.03
N SER A 175 9.52 -1.66 -6.77
CA SER A 175 8.44 -0.68 -6.66
C SER A 175 7.71 -0.70 -5.32
N ASN A 176 7.94 -1.71 -4.48
CA ASN A 176 7.27 -1.91 -3.18
C ASN A 176 7.72 -0.96 -2.05
N TRP A 177 8.56 0.04 -2.35
CA TRP A 177 9.02 1.06 -1.41
C TRP A 177 8.24 2.39 -1.48
N GLY A 178 7.37 2.57 -2.47
CA GLY A 178 6.65 3.84 -2.66
C GLY A 178 5.88 4.34 -1.43
N TRP A 179 5.34 3.43 -0.61
CA TRP A 179 4.67 3.76 0.64
C TRP A 179 5.56 4.54 1.61
N LEU A 180 6.87 4.28 1.61
CA LEU A 180 7.80 4.94 2.51
C LEU A 180 7.87 6.43 2.19
N TYR A 181 7.96 6.77 0.91
CA TYR A 181 7.97 8.15 0.43
C TYR A 181 6.71 8.87 0.88
N ALA A 182 5.54 8.30 0.62
CA ALA A 182 4.27 8.89 1.06
C ALA A 182 4.17 9.08 2.58
N TYR A 183 4.69 8.11 3.33
CA TYR A 183 4.53 8.06 4.78
C TYR A 183 5.48 9.00 5.53
N VAL A 184 6.79 8.94 5.25
CA VAL A 184 7.77 9.73 6.03
C VAL A 184 7.63 11.22 5.78
N THR A 185 7.01 11.62 4.66
CA THR A 185 6.74 13.03 4.40
C THR A 185 5.49 13.58 5.04
N ARG A 186 4.48 12.74 5.26
CA ARG A 186 3.27 13.11 6.00
C ARG A 186 3.46 13.01 7.51
N PHE A 187 4.28 12.06 7.95
CA PHE A 187 4.45 11.73 9.36
C PHE A 187 5.93 11.77 9.79
N PRO A 188 6.66 12.87 9.54
CA PRO A 188 8.09 12.94 9.86
C PRO A 188 8.38 12.79 11.36
N ASP A 189 7.44 13.20 12.21
CA ASP A 189 7.58 13.17 13.67
C ASP A 189 7.01 11.92 14.34
N HIS A 190 6.38 11.01 13.57
CA HIS A 190 5.90 9.75 14.11
C HIS A 190 7.09 8.82 14.45
N ASP A 191 7.00 8.06 15.54
CA ASP A 191 8.06 7.18 16.04
C ASP A 191 8.64 6.23 14.98
N ASN A 192 7.79 5.63 14.15
CA ASN A 192 8.19 4.88 12.94
C ASN A 192 9.18 5.64 12.05
N ALA A 193 8.91 6.90 11.70
CA ALA A 193 9.79 7.69 10.84
C ALA A 193 11.07 8.10 11.57
N LYS A 194 10.96 8.50 12.85
CA LYS A 194 12.10 8.79 13.73
C LYS A 194 13.05 7.60 13.85
N ARG A 195 12.52 6.37 13.96
CA ARG A 195 13.34 5.14 14.02
C ARG A 195 14.21 4.96 12.77
N ILE A 196 13.65 5.16 11.58
CA ILE A 196 14.42 5.09 10.32
C ILE A 196 15.43 6.24 10.22
N LYS A 197 15.05 7.46 10.63
CA LYS A 197 15.94 8.63 10.69
C LYS A 197 17.13 8.41 11.63
N ASN A 198 16.92 7.71 12.74
CA ASN A 198 18.01 7.36 13.66
C ASN A 198 18.96 6.35 13.03
N TRP A 199 18.44 5.30 12.37
CA TRP A 199 19.26 4.36 11.61
C TRP A 199 20.04 5.03 10.47
N SER A 200 19.51 6.09 9.86
CA SER A 200 20.21 6.80 8.79
C SER A 200 21.44 7.57 9.27
N GLN A 201 21.60 7.81 10.58
CA GLN A 201 22.76 8.50 11.15
C GLN A 201 23.99 7.59 11.27
N ASN A 202 23.80 6.29 11.46
CA ASN A 202 24.90 5.32 11.53
C ASN A 202 24.52 4.00 10.84
N LEU A 203 25.23 3.69 9.75
CA LEU A 203 24.99 2.49 8.96
C LEU A 203 25.82 1.27 9.41
N SER A 204 26.75 1.41 10.36
CA SER A 204 27.74 0.36 10.69
C SER A 204 27.06 -0.94 11.10
N ASP A 205 26.04 -0.86 11.95
CA ASP A 205 25.44 -2.01 12.64
C ASP A 205 24.13 -2.48 12.01
N LEU A 206 23.74 -1.87 10.88
CA LEU A 206 22.48 -2.20 10.21
C LEU A 206 22.58 -3.50 9.42
N ASN A 207 21.58 -4.36 9.59
CA ASN A 207 21.42 -5.55 8.75
C ASN A 207 21.03 -5.18 7.30
N ASN A 208 21.02 -6.16 6.40
CA ASN A 208 20.71 -5.94 4.98
C ASN A 208 19.34 -5.28 4.74
N TYR A 209 18.30 -5.65 5.49
CA TYR A 209 16.96 -5.09 5.33
C TYR A 209 16.85 -3.67 5.89
N GLN A 210 17.48 -3.39 7.03
CA GLN A 210 17.62 -2.02 7.55
C GLN A 210 18.35 -1.11 6.55
N ARG A 211 19.47 -1.56 5.99
CA ARG A 211 20.20 -0.77 4.97
C ARG A 211 19.36 -0.47 3.75
N LYS A 212 18.45 -1.37 3.36
CA LYS A 212 17.54 -1.16 2.23
C LYS A 212 16.49 -0.10 2.51
N ILE A 213 15.83 -0.13 3.66
CA ILE A 213 14.84 0.91 4.00
C ILE A 213 15.51 2.27 4.23
N VAL A 214 16.70 2.31 4.84
CA VAL A 214 17.48 3.55 5.01
C VAL A 214 17.94 4.12 3.66
N TYR A 215 18.34 3.26 2.72
CA TYR A 215 18.65 3.71 1.36
C TYR A 215 17.47 4.43 0.71
N GLN A 216 16.25 3.91 0.86
CA GLN A 216 15.04 4.58 0.36
C GLN A 216 14.80 5.90 1.09
N PHE A 217 14.85 5.90 2.42
CA PHE A 217 14.65 7.09 3.25
C PHE A 217 15.59 8.25 2.86
N ASN A 218 16.87 7.96 2.66
CA ASN A 218 17.86 8.96 2.24
C ASN A 218 17.60 9.49 0.82
N ASN A 219 16.91 8.73 -0.02
CA ASN A 219 16.47 9.23 -1.33
C ASN A 219 15.22 10.12 -1.20
N VAL A 220 14.31 9.85 -0.26
CA VAL A 220 13.19 10.75 0.05
C VAL A 220 13.70 12.13 0.48
N SER A 221 14.67 12.18 1.40
CA SER A 221 15.18 13.44 1.96
C SER A 221 15.87 14.33 0.91
N LYS A 222 16.35 13.76 -0.20
CA LYS A 222 16.98 14.52 -1.30
C LYS A 222 15.97 15.19 -2.23
N VAL A 223 14.74 14.70 -2.30
CA VAL A 223 13.70 15.18 -3.23
C VAL A 223 12.87 16.33 -2.63
N GLY A 224 13.11 16.67 -1.36
CA GLY A 224 12.33 17.66 -0.62
C GLY A 224 10.98 17.10 -0.15
N PHE A 225 10.67 17.28 1.13
CA PHE A 225 9.52 16.64 1.78
C PHE A 225 8.15 17.01 1.18
N GLY A 226 8.02 18.20 0.56
CA GLY A 226 6.79 18.66 -0.10
C GLY A 226 6.47 18.02 -1.46
N HIS A 227 7.41 17.25 -2.05
CA HIS A 227 7.28 16.70 -3.40
C HIS A 227 7.04 15.17 -3.45
N ALA A 228 6.95 14.48 -2.32
CA ALA A 228 6.91 13.02 -2.33
C ALA A 228 5.61 12.41 -2.89
N SER A 229 4.51 13.16 -2.97
CA SER A 229 3.32 12.73 -3.71
C SER A 229 3.68 12.38 -5.16
N TRP A 230 4.45 13.24 -5.86
CA TRP A 230 4.96 13.03 -7.23
C TRP A 230 5.67 11.67 -7.43
N THR A 231 6.31 11.14 -6.37
CA THR A 231 7.04 9.87 -6.44
C THR A 231 6.16 8.62 -6.31
N VAL A 232 4.91 8.79 -5.88
CA VAL A 232 3.96 7.69 -5.62
C VAL A 232 2.75 7.77 -6.54
N VAL A 233 2.10 8.94 -6.58
CA VAL A 233 0.98 9.29 -7.49
C VAL A 233 1.00 10.77 -7.73
N GLU A 234 0.93 11.20 -8.98
CA GLU A 234 0.84 12.62 -9.29
C GLU A 234 -0.53 13.17 -8.90
N PRO A 235 -0.66 13.94 -7.80
CA PRO A 235 -1.97 14.41 -7.36
C PRO A 235 -2.56 15.40 -8.38
N ASN A 236 -1.71 16.19 -9.06
CA ASN A 236 -2.14 17.17 -10.07
C ASN A 236 -2.81 16.56 -11.30
N CYS A 237 -2.56 15.29 -11.58
CA CYS A 237 -3.16 14.58 -12.73
C CYS A 237 -4.58 14.06 -12.44
N HIS A 238 -5.05 14.13 -11.20
CA HIS A 238 -6.31 13.52 -10.77
C HIS A 238 -7.24 14.51 -10.07
N PHE A 239 -7.23 15.78 -10.49
CA PHE A 239 -8.18 16.77 -10.02
C PHE A 239 -9.24 17.07 -11.08
N THR A 240 -10.49 17.05 -10.68
CA THR A 240 -11.51 17.93 -11.25
C THR A 240 -11.57 19.14 -10.31
N LYS A 241 -11.24 20.32 -10.82
CA LYS A 241 -11.42 21.58 -10.07
C LYS A 241 -12.87 21.73 -9.61
#